data_AF-A0A1Y1XT00-F1
#
_entry.id   AF-A0A1Y1XT00-F1
#
_cell.length_a   1.000
_cell.length_b   1.000
_cell.length_c   1.000
_cell.angle_alpha   90.00
_cell.angle_beta   90.00
_cell.angle_gamma   90.00
#
_symmetry.space_group_name_H-M   'P 1'
#
loop_
_entity.id
_entity.type
_entity.pdbx_description
1 polymer ?
#
loop_
_entity_poly.entity_id
_entity_poly.type
_entity_poly.pdbx_seq_one_letter_code
_entity_poly.pdbx_strand_id
1 'polypeptide(L)'
;MPGTHILLSDLSINTKSTRDNRAISDSAAFFADVVSHMWSNNPYGSAQAFLKFCTRLFQITQPSNSTILLALNYIYRYKETSPYCSEVSGTEYYIAVVSLMLANKYHEDKCYSNRSWAKVSGLDVSQVSRMELSILAAFNWSIKVDNLEFDSWSQFLGQYWSAVIEFRGQSIISEQNLDSGVQDCRRQGFISTSASITSIS
;
A
#
# COMPACT_ATOMS: atom_id res chain seq x y z
N MET A 1 4.60 -34.19 42.62
CA MET A 1 4.96 -32.82 42.17
C MET A 1 6.41 -32.85 41.73
N PRO A 2 6.67 -32.65 40.43
CA PRO A 2 7.58 -31.56 40.07
C PRO A 2 6.95 -30.69 38.97
N GLY A 3 7.02 -29.38 39.20
CA GLY A 3 6.38 -28.36 38.40
C GLY A 3 6.97 -28.24 37.00
N THR A 4 6.06 -28.16 36.03
CA THR A 4 6.30 -27.59 34.70
C THR A 4 6.66 -26.11 34.87
N HIS A 5 7.94 -25.83 35.09
CA HIS A 5 8.48 -24.48 34.99
C HIS A 5 8.58 -24.13 33.49
N ILE A 6 7.50 -23.60 32.92
CA ILE A 6 7.56 -22.97 31.60
C ILE A 6 8.37 -21.68 31.78
N LEU A 7 9.57 -21.64 31.22
CA LEU A 7 10.43 -20.46 31.21
C LEU A 7 9.72 -19.32 30.46
N LEU A 8 9.36 -18.25 31.19
CA LEU A 8 8.76 -17.03 30.63
C LEU A 8 9.64 -16.35 29.56
N SER A 9 10.91 -16.74 29.42
CA SER A 9 11.80 -16.26 28.35
C SER A 9 11.41 -16.75 26.95
N ASP A 10 10.83 -17.94 26.80
CA ASP A 10 10.53 -18.51 25.48
C ASP A 10 9.28 -17.89 24.83
N LEU A 11 8.35 -17.38 25.65
CA LEU A 11 7.25 -16.54 25.18
C LEU A 11 7.75 -15.16 24.72
N SER A 12 8.79 -14.59 25.34
CA SER A 12 9.34 -13.27 24.98
C SER A 12 10.08 -13.29 23.63
N ILE A 13 10.76 -14.40 23.31
CA ILE A 13 11.49 -14.55 22.02
C ILE A 13 10.49 -14.76 20.87
N ASN A 14 9.46 -15.58 21.08
CA ASN A 14 8.44 -15.83 20.05
C ASN A 14 7.54 -14.60 19.82
N THR A 15 7.25 -13.83 20.88
CA THR A 15 6.45 -12.59 20.77
C THR A 15 7.21 -11.42 20.13
N LYS A 16 8.52 -11.29 20.33
CA LYS A 16 9.34 -10.29 19.61
C LYS A 16 9.39 -10.56 18.11
N SER A 17 9.76 -11.78 17.72
CA SER A 17 9.76 -12.19 16.31
C SER A 17 8.38 -12.04 15.66
N THR A 18 7.31 -12.38 16.38
CA THR A 18 5.93 -12.20 15.89
C THR A 18 5.53 -10.73 15.76
N ARG A 19 5.96 -9.87 16.69
CA ARG A 19 5.66 -8.43 16.68
C ARG A 19 6.41 -7.72 15.55
N ASP A 20 7.66 -8.08 15.32
CA ASP A 20 8.49 -7.52 14.25
C ASP A 20 7.94 -7.95 12.88
N ASN A 21 7.53 -9.21 12.73
CA ASN A 21 6.86 -9.70 11.52
C ASN A 21 5.52 -9.00 11.25
N ARG A 22 4.75 -8.69 12.29
CA ARG A 22 3.50 -7.93 12.15
C ARG A 22 3.78 -6.50 11.71
N ALA A 23 4.73 -5.81 12.34
CA ALA A 23 5.12 -4.45 11.99
C ALA A 23 5.63 -4.34 10.54
N ILE A 24 6.41 -5.34 10.08
CA ILE A 24 6.86 -5.45 8.69
C ILE A 24 5.66 -5.59 7.75
N SER A 25 4.71 -6.46 8.09
CA SER A 25 3.50 -6.67 7.29
C SER A 25 2.64 -5.42 7.22
N ASP A 26 2.46 -4.71 8.33
CA ASP A 26 1.68 -3.47 8.40
C ASP A 26 2.33 -2.37 7.56
N SER A 27 3.66 -2.24 7.64
CA SER A 27 4.44 -1.28 6.85
C SER A 27 4.40 -1.59 5.35
N ALA A 28 4.48 -2.88 4.99
CA ALA A 28 4.35 -3.33 3.61
C ALA A 28 2.94 -3.10 3.06
N ALA A 29 1.90 -3.26 3.89
CA ALA A 29 0.52 -2.98 3.52
C ALA A 29 0.30 -1.50 3.25
N PHE A 30 0.78 -0.64 4.16
CA PHE A 30 0.78 0.80 3.96
C PHE A 30 1.48 1.18 2.65
N PHE A 31 2.70 0.69 2.44
CA PHE A 31 3.46 0.97 1.22
C PHE A 31 2.72 0.52 -0.04
N ALA A 32 2.23 -0.72 -0.08
CA ALA A 32 1.52 -1.26 -1.23
C ALA A 32 0.26 -0.45 -1.57
N ASP A 33 -0.51 -0.07 -0.56
CA ASP A 33 -1.73 0.70 -0.71
C ASP A 33 -1.47 2.12 -1.23
N VAL A 34 -0.47 2.80 -0.67
CA VAL A 34 -0.07 4.14 -1.14
C VAL A 34 0.43 4.07 -2.57
N VAL A 35 1.27 3.10 -2.91
CA VAL A 35 1.77 2.92 -4.28
C VAL A 35 0.64 2.60 -5.24
N SER A 36 -0.33 1.76 -4.87
CA SER A 36 -1.47 1.44 -5.74
C SER A 36 -2.39 2.64 -5.95
N HIS A 37 -2.58 3.44 -4.91
CA HIS A 37 -3.32 4.70 -5.00
C HIS A 37 -2.60 5.69 -5.91
N MET A 38 -1.30 5.89 -5.70
CA MET A 38 -0.47 6.78 -6.51
C MET A 38 -0.34 6.29 -7.95
N TRP A 39 -0.20 5.00 -8.22
CA TRP A 39 0.09 4.52 -9.57
C TRP A 39 -1.16 4.28 -10.41
N SER A 40 -2.21 3.71 -9.83
CA SER A 40 -3.41 3.30 -10.55
C SER A 40 -4.64 4.14 -10.23
N ASN A 41 -4.50 5.22 -9.43
CA ASN A 41 -5.62 6.00 -8.89
C ASN A 41 -6.67 5.09 -8.21
N ASN A 42 -6.24 4.00 -7.58
CA ASN A 42 -7.13 3.01 -6.98
C ASN A 42 -7.40 3.37 -5.51
N PRO A 43 -8.64 3.81 -5.15
CA PRO A 43 -8.97 4.15 -3.78
C PRO A 43 -9.25 2.93 -2.92
N TYR A 44 -9.38 1.71 -3.44
CA TYR A 44 -9.84 0.54 -2.68
C TYR A 44 -8.72 -0.31 -2.07
N GLY A 45 -7.46 0.14 -2.18
CA GLY A 45 -6.30 -0.58 -1.67
C GLY A 45 -5.58 -1.39 -2.75
N SER A 46 -4.43 -1.94 -2.37
CA SER A 46 -3.57 -2.70 -3.25
C SER A 46 -4.16 -4.04 -3.65
N ALA A 47 -3.84 -4.50 -4.87
CA ALA A 47 -4.17 -5.86 -5.27
C ALA A 47 -3.46 -6.85 -4.33
N GLN A 48 -4.15 -7.92 -3.91
CA GLN A 48 -3.60 -8.90 -2.97
C GLN A 48 -2.28 -9.51 -3.44
N ALA A 49 -2.07 -9.64 -4.76
CA ALA A 49 -0.82 -10.10 -5.35
C ALA A 49 0.33 -9.13 -5.11
N PHE A 50 0.09 -7.82 -5.28
CA PHE A 50 1.08 -6.76 -5.05
C PHE A 50 1.40 -6.60 -3.56
N LEU A 51 0.39 -6.70 -2.70
CA LEU A 51 0.59 -6.71 -1.25
C LEU A 51 1.51 -7.86 -0.81
N LYS A 52 1.19 -9.10 -1.23
CA LYS A 52 2.01 -10.28 -0.92
C LYS A 52 3.45 -10.13 -1.43
N PHE A 53 3.62 -9.49 -2.59
CA PHE A 53 4.93 -9.15 -3.13
C PHE A 53 5.68 -8.17 -2.22
N CYS A 54 5.06 -7.06 -1.82
CA CYS A 54 5.67 -6.06 -0.94
C CYS A 54 6.03 -6.64 0.42
N THR A 55 5.16 -7.47 1.02
CA THR A 55 5.44 -8.13 2.30
C THR A 55 6.69 -9.01 2.22
N ARG A 56 6.84 -9.82 1.15
CA ARG A 56 8.04 -10.64 0.94
C ARG A 56 9.29 -9.77 0.73
N LEU A 57 9.15 -8.70 -0.05
CA LEU A 57 10.25 -7.76 -0.27
C LEU A 57 10.74 -7.15 1.04
N PHE A 58 9.83 -6.72 1.91
CA PHE A 58 10.18 -6.09 3.20
C PHE A 58 10.71 -7.11 4.22
N GLN A 59 10.26 -8.37 4.18
CA GLN A 59 10.85 -9.43 5.00
C GLN A 59 12.34 -9.65 4.69
N ILE A 60 12.74 -9.48 3.43
CA ILE A 60 14.13 -9.67 2.98
C ILE A 60 14.95 -8.39 3.18
N THR A 61 14.39 -7.24 2.82
CA THR A 61 15.13 -5.96 2.77
C THR A 61 15.07 -5.17 4.08
N GLN A 62 14.12 -5.47 4.96
CA GLN A 62 13.89 -4.83 6.26
C GLN A 62 14.11 -3.30 6.23
N PRO A 63 13.42 -2.56 5.35
CA PRO A 63 13.66 -1.14 5.18
C PRO A 63 13.21 -0.36 6.42
N SER A 64 13.95 0.70 6.76
CA SER A 64 13.54 1.62 7.82
C SER A 64 12.32 2.45 7.41
N ASN A 65 11.58 3.00 8.37
CA ASN A 65 10.47 3.91 8.07
C ASN A 65 10.91 5.11 7.21
N SER A 66 12.09 5.67 7.48
CA SER A 66 12.65 6.77 6.68
C SER A 66 12.89 6.34 5.24
N THR A 67 13.43 5.13 5.02
CA THR A 67 13.61 4.56 3.69
C THR A 67 12.26 4.43 2.96
N ILE A 68 11.24 3.90 3.64
CA ILE A 68 9.91 3.71 3.06
C ILE A 68 9.33 5.06 2.62
N LEU A 69 9.38 6.07 3.50
CA LEU A 69 8.90 7.42 3.20
C LEU A 69 9.65 8.07 2.04
N LEU A 70 10.98 7.89 1.99
CA LEU A 70 11.80 8.40 0.90
C LEU A 70 11.49 7.68 -0.43
N ALA A 71 11.26 6.37 -0.40
CA ALA A 71 10.84 5.62 -1.57
C ALA A 71 9.49 6.11 -2.12
N LEU A 72 8.53 6.38 -1.23
CA LEU A 72 7.24 6.96 -1.62
C LEU A 72 7.38 8.37 -2.20
N ASN A 73 8.30 9.18 -1.67
CA ASN A 73 8.63 10.50 -2.25
C ASN A 73 9.13 10.37 -3.68
N TYR A 74 10.02 9.41 -3.94
CA TYR A 74 10.53 9.16 -5.30
C TYR A 74 9.43 8.74 -6.26
N ILE A 75 8.52 7.86 -5.85
CA ILE A 75 7.37 7.46 -6.68
C ILE A 75 6.49 8.68 -7.01
N TYR A 76 6.18 9.51 -6.01
CA TYR A 76 5.39 10.72 -6.17
C TYR A 76 6.04 11.70 -7.16
N ARG A 77 7.32 12.03 -6.95
CA ARG A 77 8.08 12.93 -7.84
C ARG A 77 8.18 12.41 -9.27
N TYR A 78 8.38 11.10 -9.42
CA TYR A 78 8.44 10.47 -10.74
C TYR A 78 7.10 10.57 -11.47
N LYS A 79 5.98 10.35 -10.78
CA LYS A 79 4.65 10.49 -11.35
C LYS A 79 4.38 11.92 -11.83
N GLU A 80 4.77 12.93 -11.05
CA GLU A 80 4.64 14.35 -11.44
C GLU A 80 5.46 14.67 -12.72
N THR A 81 6.60 14.01 -12.90
CA THR A 81 7.49 14.26 -14.05
C THR A 81 7.08 13.46 -15.30
N SER A 82 6.40 12.32 -15.14
CA SER A 82 6.06 11.39 -16.22
C SER A 82 4.61 10.89 -16.13
N PRO A 83 3.62 11.77 -16.39
CA PRO A 83 2.20 11.45 -16.21
C PRO A 83 1.67 10.35 -17.16
N TYR A 84 2.36 10.07 -18.27
CA TYR A 84 1.94 9.06 -19.25
C TYR A 84 2.36 7.62 -18.90
N CYS A 85 3.21 7.43 -17.89
CA CYS A 85 3.75 6.10 -17.56
C CYS A 85 2.82 5.27 -16.65
N SER A 86 1.83 5.90 -16.00
CA SER A 86 0.93 5.25 -15.02
C SER A 86 -0.11 4.30 -15.62
N GLU A 87 -0.23 4.21 -16.95
CA GLU A 87 -1.28 3.41 -17.60
C GLU A 87 -0.86 1.96 -17.87
N VAL A 88 0.44 1.62 -17.74
CA VAL A 88 0.93 0.28 -18.04
C VAL A 88 0.92 -0.59 -16.79
N SER A 89 -0.03 -1.52 -16.72
CA SER A 89 -0.14 -2.53 -15.66
C SER A 89 1.16 -3.35 -15.53
N GLY A 90 1.58 -3.60 -14.29
CA GLY A 90 2.82 -4.28 -13.95
C GLY A 90 4.00 -3.33 -13.70
N THR A 91 3.91 -2.06 -14.13
CA THR A 91 4.96 -1.07 -13.91
C THR A 91 5.07 -0.67 -12.43
N GLU A 92 3.97 -0.79 -11.68
CA GLU A 92 3.91 -0.58 -10.23
C GLU A 92 4.91 -1.45 -9.46
N TYR A 93 5.19 -2.66 -9.93
CA TYR A 93 6.19 -3.55 -9.33
C TYR A 93 7.60 -3.02 -9.51
N TYR A 94 7.93 -2.60 -10.73
CA TYR A 94 9.25 -2.08 -11.06
C TYR A 94 9.51 -0.75 -10.37
N ILE A 95 8.53 0.17 -10.38
CA ILE A 95 8.72 1.48 -9.74
C ILE A 95 8.82 1.35 -8.22
N ALA A 96 8.05 0.45 -7.60
CA ALA A 96 8.15 0.18 -6.17
C ALA A 96 9.54 -0.33 -5.78
N VAL A 97 10.06 -1.33 -6.51
CA VAL A 97 11.38 -1.92 -6.23
C VAL A 97 12.50 -0.92 -6.46
N VAL A 98 12.48 -0.20 -7.59
CA VAL A 98 13.56 0.74 -7.91
C VAL A 98 13.55 1.94 -6.97
N SER A 99 12.37 2.45 -6.60
CA SER A 99 12.28 3.55 -5.63
C SER A 99 12.79 3.13 -4.25
N LEU A 100 12.45 1.91 -3.81
CA LEU A 100 12.98 1.35 -2.56
C LEU A 100 14.49 1.10 -2.63
N MET A 101 14.98 0.63 -3.77
CA MET A 101 16.41 0.42 -4.03
C MET A 101 17.20 1.74 -3.96
N LEU A 102 16.71 2.80 -4.60
CA LEU A 102 17.34 4.13 -4.57
C LEU A 102 17.30 4.73 -3.17
N ALA A 103 16.19 4.55 -2.43
CA ALA A 103 16.08 5.03 -1.05
C ALA A 103 17.04 4.27 -0.12
N ASN A 104 17.20 2.94 -0.29
CA ASN A 104 18.19 2.18 0.45
C ASN A 104 19.63 2.62 0.12
N LYS A 105 19.90 2.92 -1.15
CA LYS A 105 21.20 3.45 -1.61
C LYS A 105 21.55 4.79 -0.96
N TYR A 106 20.55 5.59 -0.60
CA TYR A 106 20.74 6.87 0.08
C TYR A 106 21.24 6.71 1.53
N HIS A 107 20.84 5.63 2.21
CA HIS A 107 21.14 5.40 3.61
C HIS A 107 22.30 4.41 3.87
N GLU A 108 22.61 3.50 2.95
CA GLU A 108 23.58 2.42 3.18
C GLU A 108 24.89 2.57 2.38
N ASP A 109 26.04 2.47 3.07
CA ASP A 109 27.39 2.44 2.47
C ASP A 109 27.65 1.21 1.58
N LYS A 110 26.81 0.16 1.66
CA LYS A 110 26.92 -1.07 0.87
C LYS A 110 25.72 -1.24 -0.06
N CYS A 111 25.78 -0.59 -1.22
CA CYS A 111 24.70 -0.68 -2.19
C CYS A 111 24.66 -2.05 -2.88
N TYR A 112 23.58 -2.80 -2.70
CA TYR A 112 23.34 -4.02 -3.48
C TYR A 112 23.11 -3.70 -4.96
N SER A 113 23.74 -4.47 -5.86
CA SER A 113 23.59 -4.30 -7.31
C SER A 113 22.15 -4.48 -7.80
N ASN A 114 21.79 -3.91 -8.95
CA ASN A 114 20.49 -4.15 -9.61
C ASN A 114 20.21 -5.65 -9.83
N ARG A 115 21.26 -6.46 -10.03
CA ARG A 115 21.13 -7.91 -10.15
C ARG A 115 20.67 -8.56 -8.83
N SER A 116 21.14 -8.06 -7.70
CA SER A 116 20.71 -8.51 -6.38
C SER A 116 19.25 -8.14 -6.12
N TRP A 117 18.85 -6.91 -6.45
CA TRP A 117 17.47 -6.44 -6.33
C TRP A 117 16.51 -7.17 -7.26
N ALA A 118 16.91 -7.43 -8.50
CA ALA A 118 16.18 -8.27 -9.45
C ALA A 118 16.00 -9.70 -8.91
N LYS A 119 17.06 -10.29 -8.31
CA LYS A 119 16.98 -11.62 -7.71
C LYS A 119 16.03 -11.68 -6.51
N VAL A 120 16.05 -10.67 -5.63
CA VAL A 120 15.20 -10.62 -4.43
C VAL A 120 13.74 -10.37 -4.79
N SER A 121 13.47 -9.50 -5.76
CA SER A 121 12.12 -9.21 -6.24
C SER A 121 11.57 -10.25 -7.22
N GLY A 122 12.42 -11.05 -7.86
CA GLY A 122 12.02 -11.94 -8.95
C GLY A 122 11.65 -11.20 -10.24
N LEU A 123 12.09 -9.95 -10.38
CA LEU A 123 11.85 -9.12 -11.56
C LEU A 123 13.00 -9.22 -12.56
N ASP A 124 12.71 -8.87 -13.82
CA ASP A 124 13.73 -8.85 -14.86
C ASP A 124 14.75 -7.73 -14.63
N VAL A 125 16.04 -8.08 -14.64
CA VAL A 125 17.14 -7.14 -14.35
C VAL A 125 17.25 -6.02 -15.38
N SER A 126 16.89 -6.28 -16.64
CA SER A 126 16.92 -5.25 -17.69
C SER A 126 15.82 -4.22 -17.45
N GLN A 127 14.62 -4.65 -17.05
CA GLN A 127 13.53 -3.75 -16.68
C GLN A 127 13.86 -2.92 -15.44
N VAL A 128 14.41 -3.55 -14.40
CA VAL A 128 14.85 -2.84 -13.18
C VAL A 128 15.89 -1.77 -13.53
N SER A 129 16.86 -2.09 -14.40
CA SER A 129 17.89 -1.14 -14.81
C SER A 129 17.33 -0.01 -15.69
N ARG A 130 16.40 -0.30 -16.60
CA ARG A 130 15.73 0.73 -17.41
C ARG A 130 14.88 1.67 -16.55
N MET A 131 14.16 1.11 -15.57
CA MET A 131 13.37 1.90 -14.64
C MET A 131 14.26 2.77 -13.74
N GLU A 132 15.38 2.26 -13.24
CA GLU A 132 16.36 3.06 -12.50
C GLU A 132 16.84 4.26 -13.32
N LEU A 133 17.25 4.04 -14.57
CA LEU A 133 17.67 5.12 -15.46
C LEU A 133 16.55 6.13 -15.71
N SER A 134 15.31 5.67 -15.88
CA SER A 134 14.15 6.54 -16.08
C SER A 134 13.92 7.45 -14.87
N ILE A 135 13.94 6.89 -13.65
CA ILE A 135 13.77 7.65 -12.41
C ILE A 135 14.92 8.63 -12.22
N LEU A 136 16.16 8.20 -12.43
CA LEU A 136 17.33 9.07 -12.30
C LEU A 136 17.31 10.21 -13.33
N ALA A 137 16.90 9.94 -14.56
CA ALA A 137 16.75 10.95 -15.60
C ALA A 137 15.65 11.96 -15.23
N ALA A 138 14.50 11.50 -14.72
CA ALA A 138 13.42 12.36 -14.24
C ALA A 138 13.88 13.29 -13.10
N PHE A 139 14.84 12.87 -12.29
CA PHE A 139 15.38 13.67 -11.19
C PHE A 139 16.62 14.49 -11.57
N ASN A 140 16.98 14.57 -12.86
CA ASN A 140 18.22 15.19 -13.32
C ASN A 140 19.45 14.67 -12.54
N TRP A 141 19.47 13.37 -12.23
CA TRP A 141 20.52 12.69 -11.46
C TRP A 141 20.70 13.20 -10.02
N SER A 142 19.74 13.98 -9.51
CA SER A 142 19.73 14.53 -8.16
C SER A 142 18.66 13.87 -7.29
N ILE A 143 19.05 12.78 -6.60
CA ILE A 143 18.20 12.02 -5.67
C ILE A 143 18.18 12.57 -4.24
N LYS A 144 18.99 13.61 -3.97
CA LYS A 144 19.09 14.19 -2.63
C LYS A 144 17.80 14.89 -2.27
N VAL A 145 17.37 14.68 -1.02
CA VAL A 145 16.21 15.31 -0.42
C VAL A 145 16.73 15.96 0.87
N ASP A 146 16.57 17.27 0.99
CA ASP A 146 16.99 18.00 2.18
C ASP A 146 16.07 17.66 3.36
N ASN A 147 16.57 17.78 4.59
CA ASN A 147 15.77 17.43 5.78
C ASN A 147 14.43 18.20 5.85
N LEU A 148 14.44 19.48 5.47
CA LEU A 148 13.22 20.30 5.43
C LEU A 148 12.21 19.80 4.38
N GLU A 149 12.70 19.36 3.22
CA GLU A 149 11.86 18.77 2.17
C GLU A 149 11.29 17.43 2.63
N PHE A 150 12.11 16.59 3.27
CA PHE A 150 11.71 15.30 3.82
C PHE A 150 10.64 15.45 4.93
N ASP A 151 10.80 16.41 5.83
CA ASP A 151 9.84 16.69 6.90
C ASP A 151 8.51 17.19 6.33
N SER A 152 8.58 18.12 5.37
CA SER A 152 7.39 18.65 4.67
C SER A 152 6.66 17.54 3.92
N TRP A 153 7.40 16.68 3.22
CA TRP A 153 6.87 15.50 2.55
C TRP A 153 6.18 14.53 3.52
N SER A 154 6.81 14.23 4.65
CA SER A 154 6.27 13.30 5.64
C SER A 154 4.95 13.81 6.22
N GLN A 155 4.87 15.11 6.50
CA GLN A 155 3.63 15.76 6.95
C GLN A 155 2.54 15.73 5.88
N PHE A 156 2.89 16.07 4.64
CA PHE A 156 1.97 16.04 3.50
C PHE A 156 1.42 14.63 3.30
N LEU A 157 2.28 13.61 3.25
CA LEU A 157 1.88 12.22 3.06
C LEU A 157 0.96 11.74 4.19
N GLY A 158 1.24 12.14 5.43
CA GLY A 158 0.39 11.84 6.58
C GLY A 158 -1.01 12.40 6.42
N GLN A 159 -1.13 13.69 6.11
CA GLN A 159 -2.42 14.36 5.89
C GLN A 159 -3.17 13.75 4.69
N TYR A 160 -2.45 13.55 3.59
CA TYR A 160 -2.98 12.94 2.37
C TYR A 160 -3.54 11.54 2.63
N TRP A 161 -2.78 10.69 3.32
CA TRP A 161 -3.21 9.32 3.59
C TRP A 161 -4.38 9.25 4.57
N SER A 162 -4.40 10.11 5.58
CA SER A 162 -5.55 10.25 6.49
C SER A 162 -6.84 10.59 5.73
N ALA A 163 -6.77 11.53 4.78
CA ALA A 163 -7.92 11.90 3.96
C ALA A 163 -8.37 10.75 3.03
N VAL A 164 -7.42 10.00 2.45
CA VAL A 164 -7.73 8.82 1.62
C VAL A 164 -8.43 7.73 2.44
N ILE A 165 -7.97 7.46 3.67
CA ILE A 165 -8.62 6.48 4.57
C ILE A 165 -10.04 6.92 4.93
N GLU A 166 -10.24 8.20 5.22
CA GLU A 166 -11.57 8.74 5.52
C GLU A 166 -12.53 8.55 4.34
N PHE A 167 -12.07 8.88 3.13
CA PHE A 167 -12.83 8.67 1.90
C PHE A 167 -13.21 7.19 1.71
N ARG A 168 -12.26 6.26 1.92
CA ARG A 168 -12.53 4.80 1.89
C ARG A 168 -13.64 4.39 2.85
N GLY A 169 -13.64 4.93 4.06
CA GLY A 169 -14.65 4.65 5.08
C GLY A 169 -16.06 5.11 4.69
N GLN A 170 -16.18 6.25 4.01
CA GLN A 170 -17.45 6.81 3.57
C GLN A 170 -18.11 5.97 2.45
N SER A 171 -17.32 5.47 1.49
CA SER A 171 -17.82 4.61 0.40
C SER A 171 -18.41 3.27 0.87
N ILE A 172 -17.87 2.69 1.96
CA ILE A 172 -18.37 1.42 2.52
C ILE A 172 -19.74 1.63 3.20
N ILE A 173 -19.95 2.78 3.84
CA ILE A 173 -21.21 3.12 4.52
C ILE A 173 -22.34 3.36 3.50
N SER A 174 -22.04 3.95 2.34
CA SER A 174 -23.04 4.15 1.28
C SER A 174 -23.56 2.85 0.65
N GLU A 175 -22.71 1.82 0.48
CA GLU A 175 -23.13 0.53 -0.07
C GLU A 175 -23.98 -0.27 0.93
N GLN A 176 -23.64 -0.23 2.23
CA GLN A 176 -24.42 -0.92 3.27
C GLN A 176 -25.80 -0.28 3.49
N ASN A 177 -25.93 1.03 3.29
CA ASN A 177 -27.22 1.74 3.34
C ASN A 177 -28.11 1.41 2.13
N LEU A 178 -27.53 1.08 0.97
CA LEU A 178 -28.29 0.64 -0.19
C LEU A 178 -28.85 -0.78 0.00
N ASP A 179 -28.06 -1.68 0.59
CA ASP A 179 -28.48 -3.05 0.87
C ASP A 179 -29.50 -3.16 2.02
N SER A 180 -29.39 -2.29 3.03
CA SER A 180 -30.40 -2.18 4.10
C SER A 180 -31.70 -1.50 3.63
N GLY A 181 -31.62 -0.51 2.73
CA GLY A 181 -32.81 0.05 2.07
C GLY A 181 -33.56 -0.96 1.18
N VAL A 182 -32.85 -1.88 0.53
CA VAL A 182 -33.45 -2.97 -0.26
C VAL A 182 -34.03 -4.08 0.63
N GLN A 183 -33.43 -4.33 1.81
CA GLN A 183 -34.00 -5.25 2.80
C GLN A 183 -35.25 -4.70 3.50
N ASP A 184 -35.37 -3.39 3.70
CA ASP A 184 -36.56 -2.75 4.25
C ASP A 184 -37.76 -2.78 3.28
N CYS A 185 -37.54 -2.58 1.98
CA CYS A 185 -38.57 -2.81 0.97
C CYS A 185 -39.03 -4.28 0.89
N ARG A 186 -38.19 -5.24 1.33
CA ARG A 186 -38.52 -6.68 1.35
C ARG A 186 -39.20 -7.12 2.65
N ARG A 187 -39.02 -6.40 3.76
CA ARG A 187 -39.66 -6.68 5.05
C ARG A 187 -41.03 -6.03 5.22
N GLN A 188 -41.39 -5.04 4.41
CA GLN A 188 -42.78 -4.58 4.28
C GLN A 188 -43.55 -5.45 3.28
N GLY A 189 -43.72 -6.73 3.62
CA GLY A 189 -44.64 -7.60 2.89
C GLY A 189 -46.09 -7.32 3.29
N PHE A 190 -46.92 -6.97 2.30
CA PHE A 190 -48.37 -7.24 2.21
C PHE A 190 -49.27 -6.86 3.41
N ILE A 191 -50.23 -5.94 3.18
CA ILE A 191 -51.70 -6.13 3.32
C ILE A 191 -52.36 -4.78 3.05
N SER A 192 -53.11 -4.68 1.95
CA SER A 192 -54.35 -3.91 1.92
C SER A 192 -55.35 -4.69 1.10
N THR A 193 -55.93 -5.65 1.81
CA THR A 193 -57.34 -6.02 1.84
C THR A 193 -58.22 -5.38 0.76
N SER A 194 -58.75 -6.27 -0.09
CA SER A 194 -59.97 -6.09 -0.86
C SER A 194 -61.14 -5.56 0.00
N ALA A 195 -61.79 -4.48 -0.45
CA ALA A 195 -63.15 -4.14 -0.06
C ALA A 195 -63.90 -3.43 -1.21
N SER A 196 -64.52 -4.27 -2.05
CA SER A 196 -65.86 -4.21 -2.64
C SER A 196 -66.52 -2.91 -3.15
N ILE A 197 -66.87 -2.98 -4.45
CA ILE A 197 -68.20 -2.78 -5.11
C ILE A 197 -68.81 -1.36 -5.10
N THR A 198 -69.14 -0.82 -6.30
CA THR A 198 -70.52 -0.57 -6.77
C THR A 198 -70.56 -0.31 -8.30
N SER A 199 -71.62 -0.87 -8.90
CA SER A 199 -72.05 -0.92 -10.30
C SER A 199 -72.45 0.44 -10.92
N ILE A 200 -72.95 0.38 -12.17
CA ILE A 200 -73.61 1.38 -13.06
C ILE A 200 -72.66 1.81 -14.20
N SER A 201 -72.87 1.52 -15.50
CA SER A 201 -74.03 1.07 -16.29
C SER A 201 -73.60 0.08 -17.38
#